data_AF-A0A942ED60-F1
#
_entry.id   AF-A0A942ED60-F1
#
_cell.length_a   1.000
_cell.length_b   1.000
_cell.length_c   1.000
_cell.angle_alpha   90.00
_cell.angle_beta   90.00
_cell.angle_gamma   90.00
#
_symmetry.space_group_name_H-M   'P 1'
#
loop_
_entity.id
_entity.type
_entity.pdbx_description
1 polymer ?
#
loop_
_entity_poly.entity_id
_entity_poly.type
_entity_poly.pdbx_seq_one_letter_code
_entity_poly.pdbx_strand_id
1 'polypeptide(L)'
;MQALNAITVGDVIFGLGAGGQEKLLLVYRADSSSFSARHVTTQIAYRFARDGRTRTYADGGYIEIVSTARLPADQYDVTLGLDRKSAARPDYPDSILSKAEITLLLTHPKFFKAQLLPGAEAIVRAADKLNGVNAILHREWDPIDARHNPPGLREYRDDLPALVALLERPASLDDVAAFLADMAARKMRTQQVADRSQAAAASLAQLRESWV
;
A
#
# COMPACT_ATOMS: atom_id res chain seq x y z
N MET A 1 -14.30 -16.27 7.78
CA MET A 1 -13.58 -17.56 7.65
C MET A 1 -13.94 -18.34 6.39
N GLN A 2 -15.22 -18.50 6.02
CA GLN A 2 -15.60 -19.32 4.84
C GLN A 2 -15.01 -18.81 3.50
N ALA A 3 -14.94 -17.49 3.29
CA ALA A 3 -14.39 -16.91 2.06
C ALA A 3 -12.89 -17.20 1.85
N LEU A 4 -12.07 -17.11 2.91
CA LEU A 4 -10.64 -17.41 2.85
C LEU A 4 -10.36 -18.91 2.62
N ASN A 5 -11.22 -19.79 3.15
CA ASN A 5 -11.16 -21.23 2.89
C ASN A 5 -11.54 -21.58 1.45
N ALA A 6 -12.36 -20.75 0.79
CA ALA A 6 -12.77 -20.94 -0.58
C ALA A 6 -11.73 -20.47 -1.62
N ILE A 7 -10.63 -19.84 -1.19
CA ILE A 7 -9.56 -19.42 -2.12
C ILE A 7 -8.95 -20.65 -2.80
N THR A 8 -8.89 -20.60 -4.12
CA THR A 8 -8.38 -21.65 -5.02
C THR A 8 -7.36 -21.09 -6.01
N VAL A 9 -6.69 -21.98 -6.74
CA VAL A 9 -5.76 -21.60 -7.80
C VAL A 9 -6.50 -20.84 -8.90
N GLY A 10 -5.94 -19.73 -9.35
CA GLY A 10 -6.53 -18.85 -10.36
C GLY A 10 -7.28 -17.66 -9.77
N ASP A 11 -7.58 -17.65 -8.47
CA ASP A 11 -8.23 -16.49 -7.85
C ASP A 11 -7.31 -15.26 -7.86
N VAL A 12 -7.90 -14.11 -8.15
CA VAL A 12 -7.28 -12.80 -7.93
C VAL A 12 -7.82 -12.22 -6.65
N ILE A 13 -6.94 -11.89 -5.72
CA ILE A 13 -7.28 -11.41 -4.37
C ILE A 13 -6.54 -10.11 -4.07
N PHE A 14 -7.02 -9.41 -3.05
CA PHE A 14 -6.47 -8.11 -2.66
C PHE A 14 -6.02 -8.14 -1.21
N GLY A 15 -4.77 -7.72 -1.00
CA GLY A 15 -4.14 -7.65 0.31
C GLY A 15 -3.50 -6.30 0.60
N LEU A 16 -3.27 -6.04 1.87
CA LEU A 16 -2.57 -4.86 2.37
C LEU A 16 -1.33 -5.27 3.14
N GLY A 17 -0.20 -4.67 2.77
CA GLY A 17 1.04 -4.78 3.54
C GLY A 17 1.00 -3.91 4.80
N ALA A 18 1.87 -4.20 5.77
CA ALA A 18 1.95 -3.47 7.04
C ALA A 18 2.07 -1.93 6.93
N GLY A 19 2.62 -1.41 5.84
CA GLY A 19 2.72 0.05 5.58
C GLY A 19 1.62 0.60 4.67
N GLY A 20 0.49 -0.08 4.57
CA GLY A 20 -0.64 0.31 3.71
C GLY A 20 -0.47 -0.03 2.23
N GLN A 21 0.58 -0.76 1.86
CA GLN A 21 0.86 -1.09 0.46
C GLN A 21 -0.20 -2.05 -0.08
N GLU A 22 -0.92 -1.60 -1.09
CA GLU A 22 -1.91 -2.38 -1.81
C GLU A 22 -1.24 -3.46 -2.66
N LYS A 23 -1.86 -4.64 -2.68
CA LYS A 23 -1.35 -5.82 -3.38
C LYS A 23 -2.47 -6.47 -4.18
N LEU A 24 -2.33 -6.41 -5.50
CA LEU A 24 -3.09 -7.25 -6.42
C LEU A 24 -2.36 -8.59 -6.58
N LEU A 25 -2.97 -9.67 -6.14
CA LEU A 25 -2.32 -10.97 -5.99
C LEU A 25 -3.03 -12.05 -6.82
N LEU A 26 -2.27 -12.86 -7.55
CA LEU A 26 -2.77 -14.05 -8.25
C LEU A 26 -2.38 -15.31 -7.48
N VAL A 27 -3.37 -16.13 -7.13
CA VAL A 27 -3.17 -17.40 -6.42
C VAL A 27 -2.72 -18.47 -7.41
N TYR A 28 -1.58 -19.09 -7.15
CA TYR A 28 -1.00 -20.12 -8.02
C TYR A 28 -0.84 -21.49 -7.35
N ARG A 29 -1.06 -21.57 -6.02
CA ARG A 29 -1.09 -22.83 -5.27
C ARG A 29 -2.05 -22.69 -4.09
N ALA A 30 -2.87 -23.69 -3.84
CA ALA A 30 -3.80 -23.70 -2.71
C ALA A 30 -4.03 -25.13 -2.21
N ASP A 31 -4.08 -25.30 -0.88
CA ASP A 31 -4.43 -26.53 -0.20
C ASP A 31 -5.31 -26.23 1.03
N SER A 32 -5.72 -27.26 1.79
CA SER A 32 -6.63 -27.07 2.94
C SER A 32 -6.05 -26.21 4.07
N SER A 33 -4.74 -26.01 4.13
CA SER A 33 -4.04 -25.34 5.23
C SER A 33 -3.45 -23.97 4.85
N SER A 34 -3.12 -23.79 3.57
CA SER A 34 -2.41 -22.61 3.08
C SER A 34 -2.66 -22.35 1.61
N PHE A 35 -2.29 -21.16 1.16
CA PHE A 35 -2.21 -20.84 -0.27
C PHE A 35 -0.99 -19.96 -0.54
N SER A 36 -0.53 -19.97 -1.78
CA SER A 36 0.55 -19.13 -2.27
C SER A 36 0.03 -18.26 -3.41
N ALA A 37 0.34 -16.97 -3.31
CA ALA A 37 -0.05 -15.97 -4.29
C ALA A 37 1.16 -15.12 -4.65
N ARG A 38 1.15 -14.51 -5.82
CA ARG A 38 2.21 -13.60 -6.26
C ARG A 38 1.64 -12.25 -6.65
N HIS A 39 2.41 -11.20 -6.44
CA HIS A 39 2.04 -9.87 -6.88
C HIS A 39 2.07 -9.79 -8.41
N VAL A 40 0.97 -9.36 -9.02
CA VAL A 40 0.78 -9.41 -10.48
C VAL A 40 1.90 -8.69 -11.24
N THR A 41 2.37 -7.53 -10.76
CA THR A 41 3.38 -6.75 -11.50
C THR A 41 4.82 -7.05 -11.11
N THR A 42 5.09 -7.38 -9.85
CA THR A 42 6.46 -7.56 -9.34
C THR A 42 6.88 -9.02 -9.26
N GLN A 43 5.93 -9.94 -9.42
CA GLN A 43 6.11 -11.39 -9.36
C GLN A 43 6.68 -11.89 -8.01
N ILE A 44 6.72 -11.03 -6.98
CA ILE A 44 7.10 -11.42 -5.63
C ILE A 44 6.03 -12.37 -5.08
N ALA A 45 6.46 -13.53 -4.61
CA ALA A 45 5.60 -14.58 -4.07
C ALA A 45 5.45 -14.47 -2.56
N TYR A 46 4.25 -14.77 -2.09
CA TYR A 46 3.85 -14.76 -0.70
C TYR A 46 3.12 -16.04 -0.35
N ARG A 47 3.31 -16.53 0.88
CA ARG A 47 2.57 -17.68 1.41
C ARG A 47 1.68 -17.24 2.55
N PHE A 48 0.42 -17.62 2.47
CA PHE A 48 -0.62 -17.28 3.43
C PHE A 48 -1.14 -18.53 4.12
N ALA A 49 -1.45 -18.40 5.41
CA ALA A 49 -2.35 -19.33 6.06
C ALA A 49 -3.81 -19.01 5.67
N ARG A 50 -4.73 -19.94 5.98
CA ARG A 50 -6.18 -19.76 5.70
C ARG A 50 -6.87 -18.71 6.58
N ASP A 51 -6.14 -18.11 7.52
CA ASP A 51 -6.53 -16.88 8.22
C ASP A 51 -6.29 -15.61 7.37
N GLY A 52 -5.71 -15.74 6.18
CA GLY A 52 -5.48 -14.63 5.25
C GLY A 52 -4.21 -13.83 5.55
N ARG A 53 -3.32 -14.31 6.43
CA ARG A 53 -2.09 -13.60 6.79
C ARG A 53 -0.86 -14.34 6.29
N THR A 54 0.12 -13.58 5.82
CA THR A 54 1.48 -14.12 5.66
C THR A 54 2.06 -14.41 7.03
N ARG A 55 2.77 -15.54 7.17
CA ARG A 55 3.62 -15.74 8.35
C ARG A 55 4.80 -14.77 8.25
N THR A 56 5.12 -14.10 9.36
CA THR A 56 6.12 -13.03 9.44
C THR A 56 7.43 -13.45 8.77
N TYR A 57 7.90 -12.65 7.82
CA TYR A 57 9.24 -12.79 7.26
C TYR A 57 10.27 -12.17 8.22
N ALA A 58 11.56 -12.49 8.04
CA ALA A 58 12.64 -11.97 8.89
C ALA A 58 12.76 -10.44 8.90
N ASP A 59 12.12 -9.75 7.95
CA ASP A 59 12.05 -8.28 7.84
C ASP A 59 10.81 -7.68 8.56
N GLY A 60 10.04 -8.48 9.29
CA GLY A 60 8.86 -8.02 10.05
C GLY A 60 7.66 -7.64 9.18
N GLY A 61 7.75 -7.79 7.86
CA GLY A 61 6.64 -7.50 6.95
C GLY A 61 5.56 -8.57 7.02
N TYR A 62 4.30 -8.14 7.07
CA TYR A 62 3.14 -9.00 6.81
C TYR A 62 2.23 -8.40 5.74
N ILE A 63 1.49 -9.28 5.08
CA ILE A 63 0.36 -8.95 4.21
C ILE A 63 -0.87 -9.64 4.79
N GLU A 64 -1.96 -8.89 4.86
CA GLU A 64 -3.27 -9.40 5.23
C GLU A 64 -4.24 -9.27 4.05
N ILE A 65 -4.94 -10.37 3.73
CA ILE A 65 -5.98 -10.37 2.69
C ILE A 65 -7.20 -9.66 3.22
N VAL A 66 -7.62 -8.61 2.52
CA VAL A 66 -8.78 -7.79 2.91
C VAL A 66 -9.96 -7.95 1.97
N SER A 67 -9.76 -8.54 0.78
CA SER A 67 -10.86 -8.91 -0.11
C SER A 67 -10.53 -10.14 -0.96
N THR A 68 -11.57 -10.93 -1.21
CA THR A 68 -11.58 -12.09 -2.12
C THR A 68 -12.67 -11.95 -3.19
N ALA A 69 -13.18 -10.72 -3.40
CA ALA A 69 -14.21 -10.44 -4.38
C ALA A 69 -13.74 -10.82 -5.79
N ARG A 70 -14.62 -11.44 -6.57
CA ARG A 70 -14.28 -11.83 -7.96
C ARG A 70 -14.30 -10.60 -8.84
N LEU A 71 -13.18 -10.30 -9.49
CA LEU A 71 -13.12 -9.25 -10.50
C LEU A 71 -14.15 -9.51 -11.62
N PRO A 72 -14.69 -8.44 -12.22
CA PRO A 72 -15.39 -8.55 -13.50
C PRO A 72 -14.53 -9.27 -14.54
N ALA A 73 -15.14 -10.06 -15.42
CA ALA A 73 -14.43 -10.94 -16.34
C ALA A 73 -13.40 -10.20 -17.22
N ASP A 74 -13.74 -9.01 -17.68
CA ASP A 74 -12.85 -8.13 -18.44
C ASP A 74 -11.62 -7.70 -17.62
N GLN A 75 -11.79 -7.34 -16.35
CA GLN A 75 -10.68 -6.98 -15.47
C GLN A 75 -9.84 -8.19 -15.07
N TYR A 76 -10.47 -9.35 -14.90
CA TYR A 76 -9.79 -10.61 -14.62
C TYR A 76 -8.86 -11.01 -15.77
N ASP A 77 -9.34 -10.97 -17.01
CA ASP A 77 -8.54 -11.29 -18.20
C ASP A 77 -7.35 -10.33 -18.37
N VAL A 78 -7.57 -9.03 -18.15
CA VAL A 78 -6.48 -8.04 -18.13
C VAL A 78 -5.47 -8.34 -17.04
N THR A 79 -5.92 -8.76 -15.85
CA THR A 79 -5.03 -9.13 -14.74
C THR A 79 -4.16 -10.33 -15.10
N LEU A 80 -4.73 -11.36 -15.73
CA LEU A 80 -3.97 -12.53 -16.19
C LEU A 80 -2.98 -12.17 -17.30
N GLY A 81 -3.37 -11.30 -18.23
CA GLY A 81 -2.48 -10.78 -19.27
C GLY A 81 -1.28 -10.03 -18.67
N LEU A 82 -1.54 -9.15 -17.70
CA LEU A 82 -0.50 -8.39 -17.00
C LEU A 82 0.43 -9.30 -16.19
N ASP A 83 -0.09 -10.29 -15.47
CA ASP A 83 0.73 -11.26 -14.74
C ASP A 83 1.68 -12.02 -15.68
N ARG A 84 1.18 -12.51 -16.82
CA ARG A 84 2.01 -13.17 -17.84
C ARG A 84 3.07 -12.24 -18.42
N LYS A 85 2.70 -10.99 -18.74
CA LYS A 85 3.63 -9.98 -19.23
C LYS A 85 4.74 -9.74 -18.21
N SER A 86 4.40 -9.51 -16.95
CA SER A 86 5.39 -9.31 -15.88
C SER A 86 6.26 -10.54 -15.63
N ALA A 87 5.71 -11.75 -15.74
CA ALA A 87 6.47 -13.00 -15.63
C ALA A 87 7.48 -13.18 -16.78
N ALA A 88 7.12 -12.76 -17.99
CA ALA A 88 8.00 -12.84 -19.17
C ALA A 88 9.17 -11.85 -19.12
N ARG A 89 9.09 -10.81 -18.27
CA ARG A 89 10.11 -9.75 -18.13
C ARG A 89 10.56 -9.19 -19.48
N PRO A 90 9.62 -8.74 -20.34
CA PRO A 90 9.96 -8.24 -21.66
C PRO A 90 10.81 -6.98 -21.56
N ASP A 91 11.70 -6.79 -22.52
CA ASP A 91 12.42 -5.55 -22.69
C ASP A 91 11.50 -4.43 -23.22
N TYR A 92 11.97 -3.20 -23.16
CA TYR A 92 11.30 -2.09 -23.83
C TYR A 92 11.37 -2.27 -25.37
N PRO A 93 10.28 -2.02 -26.13
CA PRO A 93 9.01 -1.39 -25.72
C PRO A 93 7.91 -2.38 -25.29
N ASP A 94 8.15 -3.68 -25.29
CA ASP A 94 7.13 -4.70 -24.99
C ASP A 94 6.68 -4.69 -23.51
N SER A 95 7.44 -4.03 -22.64
CA SER A 95 7.07 -3.72 -21.26
C SER A 95 6.06 -2.57 -21.11
N ILE A 96 5.71 -1.86 -22.18
CA ILE A 96 4.74 -0.76 -22.13
C ILE A 96 3.35 -1.30 -21.72
N LEU A 97 2.71 -0.58 -20.79
CA LEU A 97 1.36 -0.87 -20.35
C LEU A 97 0.34 -0.40 -21.39
N SER A 98 -0.60 -1.27 -21.70
CA SER A 98 -1.80 -0.95 -22.46
C SER A 98 -2.76 -0.08 -21.62
N LYS A 99 -3.71 0.58 -22.30
CA LYS A 99 -4.75 1.36 -21.62
C LYS A 99 -5.54 0.54 -20.60
N ALA A 100 -5.87 -0.71 -20.93
CA ALA A 100 -6.62 -1.60 -20.04
C ALA A 100 -5.81 -1.96 -18.78
N GLU A 101 -4.52 -2.23 -18.92
CA GLU A 101 -3.62 -2.49 -17.78
C GLU A 101 -3.48 -1.25 -16.89
N ILE A 102 -3.35 -0.06 -17.48
CA ILE A 102 -3.33 1.21 -16.73
C ILE A 102 -4.64 1.39 -15.96
N THR A 103 -5.79 1.20 -16.61
CA THR A 103 -7.10 1.30 -15.96
C THR A 103 -7.20 0.32 -14.80
N LEU A 104 -6.86 -0.95 -14.99
CA LEU A 104 -6.84 -1.96 -13.93
C LEU A 104 -6.00 -1.51 -12.73
N LEU A 105 -4.76 -1.06 -12.96
CA LEU A 105 -3.87 -0.63 -11.88
C LEU A 105 -4.41 0.58 -11.10
N LEU A 106 -5.13 1.47 -11.76
CA LEU A 106 -5.71 2.67 -11.13
C LEU A 106 -7.06 2.41 -10.43
N THR A 107 -7.83 1.41 -10.86
CA THR A 107 -9.20 1.21 -10.38
C THR A 107 -9.41 0.00 -9.49
N HIS A 108 -8.55 -1.02 -9.56
CA HIS A 108 -8.72 -2.24 -8.76
C HIS A 108 -8.84 -2.00 -7.25
N PRO A 109 -8.11 -1.04 -6.61
CA PRO A 109 -8.21 -0.88 -5.16
C PRO A 109 -9.63 -0.46 -4.75
N LYS A 110 -10.25 0.45 -5.53
CA LYS A 110 -11.62 0.90 -5.29
C LYS A 110 -12.63 -0.25 -5.38
N PHE A 111 -12.46 -1.14 -6.36
CA PHE A 111 -13.33 -2.31 -6.53
C PHE A 111 -13.27 -3.25 -5.31
N PHE A 112 -12.05 -3.60 -4.87
CA PHE A 112 -11.86 -4.53 -3.75
C PHE A 112 -12.23 -3.91 -2.41
N LYS A 113 -11.91 -2.62 -2.19
CA LYS A 113 -12.29 -1.91 -0.96
C LYS A 113 -13.79 -1.72 -0.79
N ALA A 114 -14.58 -1.78 -1.87
CA ALA A 114 -16.04 -1.79 -1.78
C ALA A 114 -16.62 -3.15 -1.32
N GLN A 115 -15.80 -4.21 -1.28
CA GLN A 115 -16.24 -5.59 -1.05
C GLN A 115 -15.27 -6.28 -0.09
N LEU A 116 -15.15 -5.72 1.11
CA LEU A 116 -14.22 -6.21 2.13
C LEU A 116 -14.67 -7.54 2.73
N LEU A 117 -13.68 -8.31 3.16
CA LEU A 117 -13.92 -9.40 4.10
C LEU A 117 -14.41 -8.83 5.43
N PRO A 118 -15.35 -9.50 6.13
CA PRO A 118 -15.79 -9.06 7.44
C PRO A 118 -14.62 -8.90 8.42
N GLY A 119 -14.51 -7.73 9.06
CA GLY A 119 -13.45 -7.39 10.01
C GLY A 119 -12.22 -6.74 9.39
N ALA A 120 -12.15 -6.61 8.06
CA ALA A 120 -11.03 -5.97 7.37
C ALA A 120 -11.12 -4.42 7.34
N GLU A 121 -12.24 -3.84 7.77
CA GLU A 121 -12.51 -2.40 7.73
C GLU A 121 -11.47 -1.59 8.51
N ALA A 122 -11.06 -2.09 9.69
CA ALA A 122 -10.05 -1.43 10.51
C ALA A 122 -8.66 -1.41 9.84
N ILE A 123 -8.30 -2.51 9.17
CA ILE A 123 -7.01 -2.65 8.46
C ILE A 123 -6.97 -1.70 7.26
N VAL A 124 -8.06 -1.65 6.49
CA VAL A 124 -8.19 -0.75 5.33
C VAL A 124 -8.15 0.70 5.79
N ARG A 125 -8.88 1.06 6.85
CA ARG A 125 -8.85 2.41 7.42
C ARG A 125 -7.43 2.80 7.87
N ALA A 126 -6.72 1.91 8.55
CA ALA A 126 -5.33 2.17 8.95
C ALA A 126 -4.41 2.36 7.74
N ALA A 127 -4.55 1.54 6.70
CA ALA A 127 -3.79 1.68 5.46
C ALA A 127 -4.09 2.99 4.73
N ASP A 128 -5.36 3.41 4.66
CA ASP A 128 -5.76 4.66 4.02
C ASP A 128 -5.17 5.88 4.76
N LYS A 129 -5.11 5.85 6.10
CA LYS A 129 -4.42 6.87 6.89
C LYS A 129 -2.93 6.94 6.55
N LEU A 130 -2.24 5.79 6.55
CA LEU A 130 -0.82 5.70 6.21
C LEU A 130 -0.54 6.25 4.80
N ASN A 131 -1.36 5.86 3.82
CA ASN A 131 -1.22 6.29 2.43
C ASN A 131 -1.51 7.79 2.26
N GLY A 132 -2.53 8.32 2.94
CA GLY A 132 -2.85 9.74 2.94
C GLY A 132 -1.72 10.59 3.52
N VAL A 133 -1.18 10.19 4.67
CA VAL A 133 -0.01 10.86 5.28
C VAL A 133 1.19 10.80 4.35
N ASN A 134 1.54 9.62 3.82
CA ASN A 134 2.68 9.45 2.93
C ASN A 134 2.56 10.30 1.65
N ALA A 135 1.36 10.43 1.10
CA ALA A 135 1.08 11.28 -0.06
C ALA A 135 1.34 12.76 0.23
N ILE A 136 0.93 13.27 1.40
CA ILE A 136 1.20 14.66 1.81
C ILE A 136 2.71 14.87 2.01
N LEU A 137 3.39 13.94 2.68
CA LEU A 137 4.84 14.04 2.90
C LEU A 137 5.60 14.15 1.57
N HIS A 138 5.31 13.28 0.61
CA HIS A 138 5.98 13.27 -0.69
C HIS A 138 5.56 14.37 -1.66
N ARG A 139 4.51 15.14 -1.35
CA ARG A 139 4.05 16.24 -2.20
C ARG A 139 4.44 17.61 -1.66
N GLU A 140 4.33 17.80 -0.36
CA GLU A 140 4.38 19.13 0.26
C GLU A 140 5.60 19.30 1.15
N TRP A 141 6.01 18.24 1.84
CA TRP A 141 7.11 18.31 2.81
C TRP A 141 8.46 18.02 2.15
N ASP A 142 8.60 16.82 1.58
CA ASP A 142 9.82 16.32 0.95
C ASP A 142 9.51 15.70 -0.42
N PRO A 143 9.45 16.52 -1.48
CA PRO A 143 9.07 16.10 -2.82
C PRO A 143 10.03 15.06 -3.41
N ILE A 144 9.47 13.99 -3.98
CA ILE A 144 10.25 12.91 -4.63
C ILE A 144 11.10 13.44 -5.80
N ASP A 145 10.67 14.52 -6.44
CA ASP A 145 11.36 15.20 -7.54
C ASP A 145 12.25 16.37 -7.08
N ALA A 146 12.55 16.46 -5.78
CA ALA A 146 13.45 17.49 -5.26
C ALA A 146 14.82 17.43 -5.95
N ARG A 147 15.29 18.59 -6.43
CA ARG A 147 16.55 18.71 -7.19
C ARG A 147 17.78 18.24 -6.42
N HIS A 148 17.77 18.41 -5.10
CA HIS A 148 18.89 18.10 -4.23
C HIS A 148 18.42 17.13 -3.16
N ASN A 149 19.12 16.00 -3.05
CA ASN A 149 18.81 14.95 -2.08
C ASN A 149 17.35 14.48 -2.19
N PRO A 150 16.83 13.98 -3.33
CA PRO A 150 15.46 13.48 -3.42
C PRO A 150 15.27 12.27 -2.46
N PRO A 151 14.12 12.16 -1.77
CA PRO A 151 13.86 11.03 -0.89
C PRO A 151 13.56 9.77 -1.69
N GLY A 152 13.89 8.61 -1.12
CA GLY A 152 13.43 7.34 -1.67
C GLY A 152 11.91 7.15 -1.50
N LEU A 153 11.29 6.34 -2.34
CA LEU A 153 9.85 5.98 -2.23
C LEU A 153 9.46 5.29 -0.91
N ARG A 154 10.45 4.85 -0.13
CA ARG A 154 10.25 4.17 1.16
C ARG A 154 10.93 4.92 2.32
N GLU A 155 11.40 6.14 2.08
CA GLU A 155 12.23 6.91 3.02
C GLU A 155 11.62 6.98 4.42
N TYR A 156 10.31 7.23 4.50
CA TYR A 156 9.59 7.47 5.75
C TYR A 156 8.76 6.28 6.24
N ARG A 157 8.86 5.12 5.58
CA ARG A 157 7.96 3.98 5.82
C ARG A 157 7.85 3.60 7.31
N ASP A 158 8.97 3.63 8.01
CA ASP A 158 9.05 3.19 9.41
C ASP A 158 8.53 4.27 10.40
N ASP A 159 8.44 5.52 9.95
CA ASP A 159 8.00 6.66 10.75
C ASP A 159 6.48 6.92 10.59
N LEU A 160 5.89 6.49 9.48
CA LEU A 160 4.46 6.68 9.19
C LEU A 160 3.53 6.20 10.31
N PRO A 161 3.72 5.01 10.93
CA PRO A 161 2.83 4.56 12.01
C PRO A 161 2.85 5.49 13.23
N ALA A 162 4.03 6.02 13.59
CA ALA A 162 4.16 6.94 14.72
C ALA A 162 3.52 8.30 14.41
N LEU A 163 3.69 8.80 13.18
CA LEU A 163 3.04 10.03 12.73
C LEU A 163 1.51 9.89 12.69
N VAL A 164 0.98 8.77 12.19
CA VAL A 164 -0.46 8.48 12.22
C VAL A 164 -0.96 8.43 13.67
N ALA A 165 -0.25 7.74 14.57
CA ALA A 165 -0.65 7.66 15.97
C ALA A 165 -0.61 9.03 16.68
N LEU A 166 0.29 9.93 16.29
CA LEU A 166 0.32 11.31 16.75
C LEU A 166 -0.92 12.08 16.25
N LEU A 167 -1.26 11.93 14.96
CA LEU A 167 -2.42 12.58 14.35
C LEU A 167 -3.75 12.04 14.88
N GLU A 168 -3.84 10.78 15.30
CA GLU A 168 -5.06 10.22 15.91
C GLU A 168 -5.34 10.78 17.31
N ARG A 169 -4.37 11.47 17.92
CA ARG A 169 -4.52 12.15 19.20
C ARG A 169 -4.85 13.63 18.96
N PRO A 170 -5.33 14.36 19.99
CA PRO A 170 -5.47 15.81 19.93
C PRO A 170 -4.10 16.51 19.99
N ALA A 171 -3.20 16.18 19.06
CA ALA A 171 -1.90 16.82 18.89
C ALA A 171 -2.08 18.23 18.32
N SER A 172 -1.25 19.17 18.79
CA SER A 172 -1.18 20.52 18.25
C SER A 172 -0.42 20.52 16.91
N LEU A 173 -0.58 21.59 16.12
CA LEU A 173 0.20 21.77 14.89
C LEU A 173 1.70 21.78 15.16
N ASP A 174 2.10 22.39 16.28
CA ASP A 174 3.51 22.49 16.67
C ASP A 174 4.09 21.13 17.05
N ASP A 175 3.32 20.25 17.69
CA ASP A 175 3.76 18.87 17.97
C ASP A 175 4.01 18.08 16.68
N VAL A 176 3.11 18.22 15.70
CA VAL A 176 3.24 17.55 14.40
C VAL A 176 4.43 18.12 13.62
N ALA A 177 4.60 19.44 13.60
CA ALA A 177 5.72 20.09 12.94
C ALA A 177 7.07 19.71 13.59
N ALA A 178 7.13 19.64 14.93
CA ALA A 178 8.30 19.18 15.66
C ALA A 178 8.64 17.72 15.32
N PHE A 179 7.63 16.84 15.25
CA PHE A 179 7.83 15.45 14.82
C PHE A 179 8.42 15.38 13.40
N LEU A 180 7.90 16.18 12.46
CA LEU A 180 8.43 16.24 11.10
C LEU A 180 9.88 16.77 11.08
N ALA A 181 10.18 17.84 11.82
CA ALA A 181 11.54 18.37 11.89
C ALA A 181 12.55 17.36 12.48
N ASP A 182 12.18 16.63 13.53
CA ASP A 182 12.97 15.52 14.08
C ASP A 182 13.17 14.41 13.03
N MET A 183 12.10 14.01 12.34
CA MET A 183 12.17 13.02 11.27
C MET A 183 13.12 13.45 10.14
N ALA A 184 13.08 14.72 9.73
CA ALA A 184 14.02 15.27 8.77
C ALA A 184 15.47 15.17 9.28
N ALA A 185 15.73 15.52 10.53
CA ALA A 185 17.06 15.43 11.13
C ALA A 185 17.57 13.97 11.16
N ARG A 186 16.75 13.02 11.63
CA ARG A 186 17.11 11.58 11.66
C ARG A 186 17.39 11.00 10.28
N LYS A 187 16.67 11.47 9.26
CA LYS A 187 16.84 11.05 7.86
C LYS A 187 17.86 11.91 7.09
N MET A 188 18.58 12.81 7.79
CA MET A 188 19.59 13.70 7.21
C MET A 188 19.06 14.50 6.01
N ARG A 189 17.81 14.97 6.10
CA ARG A 189 17.16 15.77 5.07
C ARG A 189 17.71 17.20 5.11
N THR A 190 17.51 17.91 4.00
CA THR A 190 18.00 19.29 3.90
C THR A 190 17.26 20.23 4.84
N GLN A 191 17.87 21.37 5.21
CA GLN A 191 17.21 22.40 6.03
C GLN A 191 15.88 22.84 5.42
N GLN A 192 15.80 22.92 4.09
CA GLN A 192 14.57 23.27 3.38
C GLN A 192 13.40 22.33 3.69
N VAL A 193 13.66 21.03 3.92
CA VAL A 193 12.61 20.07 4.31
C VAL A 193 12.15 20.36 5.74
N ALA A 194 13.07 20.63 6.65
CA ALA A 194 12.73 21.02 8.02
C ALA A 194 11.90 22.32 8.06
N ASP A 195 12.23 23.30 7.23
CA ASP A 195 11.50 24.58 7.13
C ASP A 195 10.06 24.41 6.63
N ARG A 196 9.76 23.33 5.89
CA ARG A 196 8.41 23.00 5.39
C ARG A 196 7.53 22.29 6.42
N SER A 197 8.08 21.87 7.56
CA SER A 197 7.36 21.06 8.55
C SER A 197 6.09 21.73 9.06
N GLN A 198 6.08 23.05 9.27
CA GLN A 198 4.88 23.77 9.72
C GLN A 198 3.75 23.73 8.68
N ALA A 199 4.10 23.95 7.41
CA ALA A 199 3.12 23.93 6.31
C ALA A 199 2.56 22.51 6.12
N ALA A 200 3.42 21.50 6.13
CA ALA A 200 3.00 20.10 6.03
C ALA A 200 2.14 19.66 7.23
N ALA A 201 2.46 20.12 8.44
CA ALA A 201 1.66 19.85 9.64
C ALA A 201 0.22 20.39 9.51
N ALA A 202 0.03 21.57 8.91
CA ALA A 202 -1.30 22.12 8.65
C ALA A 202 -2.11 21.23 7.69
N SER A 203 -1.51 20.77 6.59
CA SER A 203 -2.16 19.84 5.65
C SER A 203 -2.47 18.48 6.29
N LEU A 204 -1.58 17.96 7.14
CA LEU A 204 -1.81 16.73 7.90
C LEU A 204 -2.95 16.88 8.93
N ALA A 205 -3.08 18.06 9.55
CA ALA A 205 -4.20 18.34 10.44
C ALA A 205 -5.54 18.41 9.69
N GLN A 206 -5.57 18.99 8.49
CA GLN A 206 -6.75 18.93 7.61
C GLN A 206 -7.08 17.50 7.17
N LEU A 207 -6.07 16.70 6.84
CA LEU A 207 -6.26 15.28 6.53
C LEU A 207 -6.92 14.54 7.70
N ARG A 208 -6.49 14.80 8.94
CA ARG A 208 -7.08 14.20 10.15
C ARG A 208 -8.58 14.48 10.25
N GLU A 209 -9.05 15.66 9.87
CA GLU A 209 -10.48 16.01 9.92
C GLU A 209 -11.33 15.11 9.02
N SER A 210 -10.75 14.51 7.98
CA SER A 210 -11.42 13.54 7.10
C SER A 210 -11.53 12.12 7.67
N TRP A 211 -10.92 11.83 8.82
CA TRP A 211 -10.86 10.47 9.39
C TRP A 211 -12.06 10.11 10.29
N VAL A 212 -12.96 11.08 10.52
CA VAL A 212 -14.17 10.96 11.34
C VAL A 212 -15.17 10.00 10.70
#